data_AF-A0AA43L301-F1
#
_entry.id   AF-A0AA43L301-F1
#
_cell.length_a   1.000
_cell.length_b   1.000
_cell.length_c   1.000
_cell.angle_alpha   90.00
_cell.angle_beta   90.00
_cell.angle_gamma   90.00
#
_symmetry.space_group_name_H-M   'P 1'
#
loop_
_entity.id
_entity.type
_entity.pdbx_description
1 polymer ?
#
loop_
_entity_poly.entity_id
_entity_poly.type
_entity_poly.pdbx_seq_one_letter_code
_entity_poly.pdbx_strand_id
1 'polypeptide(L)'
;MLGKCILRFLAGVIDYLLIFVLAQMVLTVLGVEGLLYNLLPQLLFATYNIIAITTFEGRTIGKYFSKLFVYTEEGGALHLGVREVTKLLYFLPNVGFIFLIISLLVFIFKKKGLHDWIGGSDVLLEKERQNLESRDSYGDRLLR
;
A
#
# COMPACT_ATOMS: atom_id res chain seq x y z
N MET A 1 -0.94 -6.16 -17.69
CA MET A 1 0.02 -5.71 -16.67
C MET A 1 0.10 -4.18 -16.54
N LEU A 2 0.37 -3.43 -17.61
CA LEU A 2 0.56 -1.97 -17.52
C LEU A 2 -0.66 -1.23 -16.91
N GLY A 3 -1.88 -1.54 -17.37
CA GLY A 3 -3.10 -0.91 -16.83
C GLY A 3 -3.30 -1.14 -15.33
N LYS A 4 -3.00 -2.34 -14.83
CA LYS A 4 -3.02 -2.65 -13.39
C LYS A 4 -2.02 -1.79 -12.62
N CYS A 5 -0.86 -1.52 -13.19
CA CYS A 5 0.16 -0.69 -12.55
C CYS A 5 -0.24 0.79 -12.50
N ILE A 6 -0.84 1.30 -13.58
CA ILE A 6 -1.40 2.65 -13.62
C ILE A 6 -2.50 2.80 -12.56
N LEU A 7 -3.42 1.84 -12.46
CA LEU A 7 -4.45 1.82 -11.42
C LEU A 7 -3.86 1.79 -10.01
N ARG A 8 -2.80 0.99 -9.79
CA ARG A 8 -2.11 0.93 -8.50
C ARG A 8 -1.47 2.27 -8.11
N PHE A 9 -0.83 2.93 -9.09
CA PHE A 9 -0.24 4.25 -8.88
C PHE A 9 -1.32 5.28 -8.59
N LEU A 10 -2.39 5.34 -9.40
CA LEU A 10 -3.49 6.27 -9.23
C LEU A 10 -4.20 6.10 -7.89
N ALA A 11 -4.45 4.85 -7.46
CA ALA A 11 -4.99 4.55 -6.14
C ALA A 11 -4.09 5.13 -5.02
N GLY A 12 -2.78 4.94 -5.14
CA GLY A 12 -1.82 5.51 -4.20
C GLY A 12 -1.81 7.04 -4.18
N VAL A 13 -1.95 7.69 -5.34
CA VAL A 13 -2.07 9.14 -5.45
C VAL A 13 -3.34 9.65 -4.76
N ILE A 14 -4.47 8.97 -4.94
CA ILE A 14 -5.73 9.33 -4.25
C ILE A 14 -5.54 9.27 -2.74
N ASP A 15 -5.01 8.16 -2.22
CA ASP A 15 -4.76 8.01 -0.78
C ASP A 15 -3.77 9.07 -0.26
N TYR A 16 -2.73 9.37 -1.05
CA TYR A 16 -1.74 10.40 -0.71
C TYR A 16 -2.37 11.79 -0.59
N LEU A 17 -3.20 12.18 -1.55
CA LEU A 17 -3.90 13.46 -1.53
C LEU A 17 -4.86 13.55 -0.33
N LEU A 18 -5.61 12.48 -0.06
CA LEU A 18 -6.62 12.47 1.00
C LEU A 18 -6.03 12.51 2.41
N ILE A 19 -4.87 11.89 2.63
CA ILE A 19 -4.34 11.72 3.99
C ILE A 19 -3.08 12.55 4.19
N PHE A 20 -2.07 12.38 3.34
CA PHE A 20 -0.78 13.03 3.53
C PHE A 20 -0.86 14.54 3.28
N VAL A 21 -1.41 14.94 2.13
CA VAL A 21 -1.51 16.36 1.77
C VAL A 21 -2.46 17.10 2.70
N LEU A 22 -3.63 16.54 3.02
CA LEU A 22 -4.53 17.15 3.99
C LEU A 22 -3.88 17.31 5.37
N ALA A 23 -3.14 16.30 5.85
CA ALA A 23 -2.41 16.43 7.10
C ALA A 23 -1.37 17.56 7.06
N GLN A 24 -0.60 17.67 5.98
CA GLN A 24 0.33 18.79 5.80
C GLN A 24 -0.37 20.14 5.80
N MET A 25 -1.49 20.29 5.08
CA MET A 25 -2.27 21.54 5.06
C MET A 25 -2.72 21.96 6.46
N VAL A 26 -3.24 21.01 7.26
CA VAL A 26 -3.63 21.29 8.65
C VAL A 26 -2.43 21.75 9.47
N LEU A 27 -1.28 21.07 9.36
CA LEU A 27 -0.06 21.46 10.09
C LEU A 27 0.47 22.82 9.66
N THR A 28 0.38 23.17 8.37
CA THR A 28 0.73 24.50 7.87
C THR A 28 -0.15 25.58 8.48
N VAL A 29 -1.48 25.37 8.51
CA VAL A 29 -2.42 26.34 9.11
C VAL A 29 -2.18 26.51 10.62
N LEU A 30 -1.75 25.45 11.30
CA LEU A 30 -1.41 25.47 12.72
C LEU A 30 -0.01 26.05 13.01
N GLY A 31 0.76 26.42 11.98
CA GLY A 31 2.13 26.94 12.15
C GLY A 31 3.11 25.91 12.72
N VAL A 32 2.88 24.61 12.49
CA VAL A 32 3.78 23.55 12.95
C VAL A 32 4.97 23.46 12.01
N GLU A 33 6.18 23.50 12.57
CA GLU A 33 7.43 23.46 11.82
C GLU A 33 8.34 22.30 12.24
N GLY A 34 9.46 22.14 11.52
CA GLY A 34 10.53 21.23 11.88
C GLY A 34 10.21 19.76 11.69
N LEU A 35 10.65 18.91 12.63
CA LEU A 35 10.54 17.46 12.52
C LEU A 35 9.08 16.99 12.48
N LEU A 36 8.21 17.61 13.29
CA LEU A 36 6.81 17.21 13.42
C LEU A 36 6.05 17.41 12.11
N TYR A 37 6.31 18.52 11.40
CA TYR A 37 5.74 18.82 10.09
C TYR A 37 6.04 17.73 9.04
N ASN A 38 7.23 17.12 9.13
CA ASN A 38 7.66 16.08 8.19
C ASN A 38 7.20 14.68 8.61
N LEU A 39 7.37 14.30 9.88
CA LEU A 39 7.12 12.93 10.32
C LEU A 39 5.63 12.63 10.55
N LEU A 40 4.87 13.58 11.09
CA LEU A 40 3.48 13.30 11.48
C LEU A 40 2.60 12.90 10.28
N PRO A 41 2.64 13.60 9.12
CA PRO A 41 1.89 13.17 7.93
C PRO A 41 2.31 11.79 7.41
N GLN A 42 3.61 11.47 7.49
CA GLN A 42 4.13 10.17 7.06
C GLN A 42 3.62 9.04 7.94
N LEU A 43 3.66 9.21 9.26
CA LEU A 43 3.16 8.24 10.22
C LEU A 43 1.64 8.09 10.12
N LEU A 44 0.91 9.19 9.93
CA LEU A 44 -0.53 9.18 9.74
C LEU A 44 -0.91 8.43 8.46
N PHE A 45 -0.19 8.68 7.37
CA PHE A 45 -0.37 7.97 6.10
C PHE A 45 -0.13 6.47 6.23
N ALA A 46 0.97 6.06 6.86
CA ALA A 46 1.27 4.65 7.10
C ALA A 46 0.19 3.99 7.98
N THR A 47 -0.18 4.63 9.08
CA THR A 47 -1.20 4.13 10.03
C THR A 47 -2.56 3.99 9.35
N TYR A 48 -3.00 5.00 8.59
CA TYR A 48 -4.22 4.94 7.79
C TYR A 48 -4.21 3.72 6.85
N ASN A 49 -3.11 3.52 6.10
CA ASN A 49 -3.03 2.39 5.17
C ASN A 49 -3.15 1.06 5.92
N ILE A 50 -2.44 0.88 7.03
CA ILE A 50 -2.51 -0.34 7.85
C ILE A 50 -3.94 -0.60 8.28
N ILE A 51 -4.59 0.38 8.93
CA ILE A 51 -5.97 0.25 9.42
C ILE A 51 -6.94 -0.04 8.27
N ALA A 52 -6.82 0.69 7.17
CA ALA A 52 -7.73 0.51 6.04
C ALA A 52 -7.60 -0.88 5.43
N ILE A 53 -6.38 -1.38 5.25
CA ILE A 53 -6.13 -2.70 4.67
C ILE A 53 -6.57 -3.80 5.62
N THR A 54 -6.31 -3.69 6.94
CA THR A 54 -6.72 -4.72 7.90
C THR A 54 -8.23 -4.74 8.13
N THR A 55 -8.90 -3.59 8.05
CA THR A 55 -10.33 -3.46 8.38
C THR A 55 -11.24 -3.65 7.16
N PHE A 56 -10.82 -3.18 5.98
CA PHE A 56 -11.63 -3.18 4.77
C PHE A 56 -11.15 -4.20 3.72
N GLU A 57 -10.81 -5.41 4.18
CA GLU A 57 -10.44 -6.54 3.31
C GLU A 57 -9.35 -6.20 2.27
N GLY A 58 -8.30 -5.52 2.72
CA GLY A 58 -7.17 -5.14 1.87
C GLY A 58 -7.39 -3.88 1.03
N ARG A 59 -8.43 -3.09 1.29
CA ARG A 59 -8.77 -1.90 0.49
C ARG A 59 -8.55 -0.61 1.25
N THR A 60 -7.77 0.28 0.65
CA THR A 60 -7.78 1.72 0.97
C THR A 60 -8.85 2.42 0.13
N ILE A 61 -9.16 3.69 0.42
CA ILE A 61 -10.14 4.48 -0.36
C ILE A 61 -9.74 4.49 -1.85
N GLY A 62 -8.48 4.81 -2.17
CA GLY A 62 -8.02 4.81 -3.56
C GLY A 62 -8.10 3.44 -4.24
N LYS A 63 -7.79 2.37 -3.49
CA LYS A 63 -7.86 0.99 -4.00
C LYS A 63 -9.30 0.51 -4.19
N TYR A 64 -10.22 0.94 -3.34
CA TYR A 64 -11.65 0.67 -3.46
C TYR A 64 -12.20 1.18 -4.80
N PHE A 65 -11.96 2.45 -5.13
CA PHE A 65 -12.37 3.01 -6.43
C PHE A 65 -11.69 2.33 -7.62
N SER A 66 -10.49 1.81 -7.43
CA SER A 66 -9.73 1.12 -8.48
C SER A 66 -10.04 -0.37 -8.60
N LYS A 67 -10.96 -0.92 -7.78
CA LYS A 67 -11.24 -2.36 -7.68
C LYS A 67 -9.98 -3.21 -7.46
N LEU A 68 -9.04 -2.65 -6.69
CA LEU A 68 -7.81 -3.30 -6.26
C LEU A 68 -7.93 -3.69 -4.80
N PHE A 69 -7.25 -4.76 -4.42
CA PHE A 69 -7.11 -5.14 -3.03
C PHE A 69 -5.72 -5.69 -2.78
N VAL A 70 -5.33 -5.61 -1.52
CA VAL A 70 -4.10 -6.18 -1.00
C VAL A 70 -4.38 -7.58 -0.52
N TYR A 71 -3.57 -8.52 -0.96
CA TYR A 71 -3.59 -9.90 -0.53
C TYR A 71 -2.24 -10.27 0.09
N THR A 72 -2.25 -11.14 1.09
CA THR A 72 -1.04 -11.73 1.69
C THR A 72 -1.38 -13.16 2.07
N GLU A 73 -0.50 -14.10 1.71
CA GLU A 73 -0.72 -15.53 2.00
C GLU A 73 -0.57 -15.84 3.49
N GLU A 74 0.39 -15.19 4.16
CA GLU A 74 0.67 -15.42 5.59
C GLU A 74 -0.40 -14.79 6.51
N GLY A 75 -1.17 -13.83 5.98
CA GLY A 75 -2.17 -13.11 6.76
C GLY A 75 -1.58 -12.21 7.84
N GLY A 76 -2.43 -11.41 8.49
CA GLY A 76 -2.06 -10.70 9.71
C GLY A 76 -1.56 -9.26 9.55
N ALA A 77 -1.86 -8.45 10.56
CA ALA A 77 -1.57 -7.02 10.59
C ALA A 77 -0.07 -6.69 10.59
N LEU A 78 0.78 -7.62 11.01
CA LEU A 78 2.23 -7.39 11.11
C LEU A 78 2.90 -7.30 9.74
N HIS A 79 2.60 -8.23 8.82
CA HIS A 79 3.14 -8.21 7.45
C HIS A 79 2.67 -6.95 6.69
N LEU A 80 1.41 -6.57 6.89
CA LEU A 80 0.84 -5.34 6.37
C LEU A 80 1.51 -4.10 7.00
N GLY A 81 1.81 -4.15 8.30
CA GLY A 81 2.56 -3.11 9.00
C GLY A 81 3.96 -2.92 8.43
N VAL A 82 4.72 -4.00 8.28
CA VAL A 82 6.07 -3.99 7.66
C VAL A 82 6.01 -3.40 6.25
N ARG A 83 4.98 -3.76 5.47
CA ARG A 83 4.77 -3.20 4.13
C ARG A 83 4.62 -1.68 4.15
N GLU A 84 3.78 -1.15 5.03
CA GLU A 84 3.50 0.28 5.10
C GLU A 84 4.67 1.06 5.70
N VAL A 85 5.36 0.52 6.71
CA VAL A 85 6.59 1.11 7.26
C VAL A 85 7.70 1.16 6.20
N THR A 86 7.81 0.14 5.33
CA THR A 86 8.78 0.14 4.23
C THR A 86 8.57 1.32 3.27
N LYS A 87 7.33 1.82 3.11
CA LYS A 87 7.08 3.01 2.29
C LYS A 87 7.68 4.28 2.87
N LEU A 88 7.94 4.33 4.18
CA LEU A 88 8.59 5.47 4.83
C LEU A 88 10.02 5.69 4.30
N LEU A 89 10.66 4.63 3.77
CA LEU A 89 11.96 4.76 3.11
C LEU A 89 11.92 5.71 1.91
N TYR A 90 10.78 5.83 1.22
CA TYR A 90 10.61 6.76 0.10
C TYR A 90 10.53 8.23 0.54
N PHE A 91 10.23 8.47 1.81
CA PHE A 91 10.11 9.81 2.39
C PHE A 91 11.38 10.30 3.09
N LEU A 92 12.46 9.49 3.08
CA LEU A 92 13.73 9.89 3.69
C LEU A 92 14.30 11.12 2.96
N PRO A 93 14.71 12.17 3.70
CA PRO A 93 15.31 13.35 3.10
C PRO A 93 16.61 12.98 2.40
N ASN A 94 16.84 13.55 1.22
CA ASN A 94 18.02 13.35 0.36
C ASN A 94 18.25 11.92 -0.16
N VAL A 95 17.81 10.86 0.50
CA VAL A 95 18.09 9.46 0.09
C VAL A 95 16.85 8.68 -0.32
N GLY A 96 15.64 9.20 -0.07
CA GLY A 96 14.39 8.52 -0.41
C GLY A 96 14.25 8.19 -1.91
N PHE A 97 14.84 9.02 -2.77
CA PHE A 97 14.85 8.78 -4.21
C PHE A 97 15.61 7.49 -4.59
N ILE A 98 16.63 7.11 -3.82
CA ILE A 98 17.37 5.86 -4.03
C ILE A 98 16.42 4.67 -3.82
N PHE A 99 15.59 4.72 -2.78
CA PHE A 99 14.60 3.68 -2.52
C PHE A 99 13.49 3.63 -3.57
N LEU A 100 13.14 4.76 -4.19
CA LEU A 100 12.24 4.77 -5.35
C LEU A 100 12.86 4.06 -6.56
N ILE A 101 14.15 4.32 -6.85
CA ILE A 101 14.89 3.62 -7.91
C ILE A 101 14.97 2.12 -7.62
N ILE A 102 15.33 1.74 -6.39
CA ILE A 102 15.35 0.34 -5.96
C ILE A 102 13.96 -0.29 -6.15
N SER A 103 12.89 0.42 -5.77
CA SER A 103 11.52 -0.08 -5.97
C SER A 103 11.17 -0.24 -7.44
N LEU A 104 11.68 0.62 -8.32
CA LEU A 104 11.50 0.46 -9.76
C LEU A 104 12.27 -0.76 -10.29
N LEU A 105 13.49 -0.99 -9.82
CA LEU A 105 14.27 -2.18 -10.17
C LEU A 105 13.57 -3.46 -9.70
N VAL A 106 13.16 -3.52 -8.43
CA VAL A 106 12.37 -4.65 -7.90
C VAL A 106 11.12 -4.86 -8.73
N PHE A 107 10.45 -3.78 -9.15
CA PHE A 107 9.30 -3.88 -10.02
C PHE A 107 9.64 -4.47 -11.40
N ILE A 108 10.76 -4.10 -12.02
CA ILE A 108 11.18 -4.67 -13.31
C ILE A 108 11.41 -6.18 -13.20
N PHE A 109 12.12 -6.63 -12.16
CA PHE A 109 12.53 -8.04 -11.98
C PHE A 109 11.45 -8.93 -11.35
N LYS A 110 10.72 -8.42 -10.36
CA LYS A 110 9.77 -9.20 -9.54
C LYS A 110 8.30 -8.86 -9.85
N LYS A 111 8.03 -7.82 -10.64
CA LYS A 111 6.67 -7.30 -10.93
C LYS A 111 5.89 -6.86 -9.68
N LYS A 112 6.59 -6.61 -8.57
CA LYS A 112 6.06 -6.15 -7.28
C LYS A 112 6.76 -4.85 -6.85
N GLY A 113 6.09 -4.02 -6.04
CA GLY A 113 6.78 -2.89 -5.40
C GLY A 113 7.76 -3.38 -4.34
N LEU A 114 8.78 -2.58 -4.01
CA LEU A 114 9.72 -2.93 -2.93
C LEU A 114 8.98 -3.20 -1.61
N HIS A 115 8.02 -2.34 -1.28
CA HIS A 115 7.17 -2.52 -0.10
C HIS A 115 6.39 -3.84 -0.15
N ASP A 116 5.78 -4.18 -1.28
CA ASP A 116 5.03 -5.44 -1.42
C ASP A 116 5.93 -6.67 -1.30
N TRP A 117 7.14 -6.59 -1.85
CA TRP A 117 8.10 -7.68 -1.77
C TRP A 117 8.57 -7.92 -0.34
N ILE A 118 8.93 -6.86 0.39
CA ILE A 118 9.35 -6.95 1.80
C ILE A 118 8.17 -7.39 2.69
N GLY A 119 6.97 -6.87 2.42
CA GLY A 119 5.78 -7.19 3.19
C GLY A 119 5.10 -8.51 2.80
N GLY A 120 5.66 -9.31 1.88
CA GLY A 120 5.07 -10.58 1.45
C GLY A 120 3.63 -10.44 0.92
N SER A 121 3.32 -9.31 0.27
CA SER A 121 1.96 -9.01 -0.18
C SER A 121 1.88 -8.90 -1.70
N ASP A 122 0.68 -9.05 -2.22
CA ASP A 122 0.32 -8.80 -3.60
C ASP A 122 -0.83 -7.81 -3.70
N VAL A 123 -0.86 -7.08 -4.82
CA VAL A 123 -2.01 -6.27 -5.17
C VAL A 123 -2.73 -6.96 -6.30
N LEU A 124 -3.98 -7.28 -6.08
CA LEU A 124 -4.83 -8.05 -6.97
C LEU A 124 -6.01 -7.21 -7.45
N LEU A 125 -6.51 -7.49 -8.65
CA LEU A 125 -7.77 -6.95 -9.17
C LEU A 125 -8.93 -7.79 -8.67
N GLU A 126 -10.08 -7.19 -8.39
CA GLU A 126 -11.25 -7.90 -7.83
C GLU A 126 -11.56 -9.25 -8.51
N LYS A 127 -11.45 -9.31 -9.84
CA LYS A 127 -11.64 -10.54 -10.62
C LYS A 127 -10.61 -11.64 -10.27
N GLU A 128 -9.35 -11.25 -10.02
CA GLU A 128 -8.29 -12.16 -9.57
C GLU A 128 -8.59 -12.69 -8.16
N ARG A 129 -9.23 -11.89 -7.28
CA ARG A 129 -9.70 -12.35 -5.95
C ARG A 129 -10.67 -13.50 -6.08
N GLN A 130 -11.71 -13.28 -6.86
CA GLN A 130 -12.83 -14.20 -7.01
C GLN A 130 -12.36 -15.51 -7.62
N ASN A 131 -11.38 -15.44 -8.53
CA ASN A 131 -10.72 -16.62 -9.08
C ASN A 131 -9.88 -17.38 -8.05
N LEU A 132 -9.21 -16.69 -7.12
CA LEU A 132 -8.48 -17.34 -6.02
C LEU A 132 -9.45 -18.01 -5.04
N GLU A 133 -10.43 -17.27 -4.54
CA GLU A 133 -11.43 -17.78 -3.59
C GLU A 133 -12.25 -18.95 -4.15
N SER A 134 -12.58 -18.92 -5.45
CA SER A 134 -13.29 -20.04 -6.10
C SER A 134 -12.42 -21.29 -6.26
N ARG A 135 -11.11 -21.14 -6.48
CA ARG A 135 -10.16 -22.26 -6.55
C ARG A 135 -9.92 -22.87 -5.19
N ASP A 136 -9.75 -22.06 -4.15
CA ASP A 136 -9.57 -22.53 -2.77
C ASP A 136 -10.83 -23.26 -2.29
N SER A 137 -12.02 -22.70 -2.55
CA SER A 137 -13.30 -23.35 -2.26
C SER A 137 -13.48 -24.69 -3.01
N TYR A 138 -12.91 -24.84 -4.21
CA TYR A 138 -12.92 -26.10 -4.93
C TYR A 138 -11.92 -27.12 -4.34
N GLY A 139 -10.72 -26.67 -3.93
CA GLY A 139 -9.73 -27.50 -3.25
C GLY A 139 -10.26 -28.08 -1.93
N ASP A 140 -10.89 -27.24 -1.12
CA ASP A 140 -11.50 -27.66 0.16
C ASP A 140 -12.64 -28.67 -0.01
N ARG A 141 -13.34 -28.66 -1.16
CA ARG A 141 -14.38 -29.64 -1.48
C ARG A 141 -13.83 -30.99 -1.94
N LEU A 142 -12.61 -31.06 -2.47
CA LEU A 142 -11.97 -32.31 -2.89
C LEU A 142 -11.26 -33.05 -1.75
N LEU A 143 -10.96 -32.34 -0.65
CA LEU A 143 -10.29 -32.86 0.53
C LEU A 143 -11.26 -33.25 1.66
N ARG A 144 -12.58 -33.10 1.44
CA ARG A 144 -13.66 -33.58 2.32
C ARG A 144 -14.31 -34.83 1.74
#